data_AF-V9F4W6-F1
#
_entry.id   AF-V9F4W6-F1
#
_cell.length_a   1.000
_cell.length_b   1.000
_cell.length_c   1.000
_cell.angle_alpha   90.00
_cell.angle_beta   90.00
_cell.angle_gamma   90.00
#
_symmetry.space_group_name_H-M   'P 1'
#
loop_
_entity.id
_entity.type
_entity.pdbx_description
1 polymer ?
#
loop_
_entity_poly.entity_id
_entity_poly.type
_entity_poly.pdbx_seq_one_letter_code
_entity_poly.pdbx_strand_id
1 'polypeptide(L)'
;MPRALPWTKLAVGMNQEDIDLLLESFKIFKIAKSDHVPCTICTNAVPHNIKKRLLRCACSECKAAMPYARCEWRGKLLKCEQQDPLDLF
;
A
#
# COMPACT_ATOMS: atom_id res chain seq x y z
N MET A 1 -20.00 3.81 8.96
CA MET A 1 -18.94 3.84 7.92
C MET A 1 -17.62 3.43 8.56
N PRO A 2 -16.76 2.62 7.90
CA PRO A 2 -15.45 2.28 8.46
C PRO A 2 -14.63 3.56 8.70
N ARG A 3 -13.98 3.69 9.85
CA ARG A 3 -13.16 4.87 10.17
C ARG A 3 -12.04 5.00 9.13
N ALA A 4 -11.96 6.15 8.47
CA ALA A 4 -10.86 6.45 7.58
C ALA A 4 -9.55 6.45 8.38
N LEU A 5 -8.58 5.65 7.96
CA LEU A 5 -7.25 5.68 8.57
C LEU A 5 -6.49 6.88 8.01
N PRO A 6 -5.80 7.67 8.87
CA PRO A 6 -4.90 8.70 8.38
C PRO A 6 -3.68 8.02 7.75
N TRP A 7 -3.61 8.04 6.41
CA TRP A 7 -2.47 7.52 5.66
C TRP A 7 -1.44 8.62 5.45
N THR A 8 -0.19 8.38 5.86
CA THR A 8 0.93 9.29 5.60
C THR A 8 1.57 8.91 4.27
N LYS A 9 1.88 9.89 3.42
CA LYS A 9 2.60 9.63 2.16
C LYS A 9 4.07 9.38 2.46
N LEU A 10 4.61 8.26 1.99
CA LEU A 10 6.03 7.93 2.11
C LEU A 10 6.76 8.14 0.78
N ALA A 11 6.09 7.80 -0.33
CA ALA A 11 6.59 8.00 -1.69
C ALA A 11 5.41 8.33 -2.62
N VAL A 12 5.63 9.21 -3.60
CA VAL A 12 4.59 9.69 -4.52
C VAL A 12 5.13 9.70 -5.94
N GLY A 13 4.39 9.10 -6.87
CA GLY A 13 4.74 9.08 -8.29
C GLY A 13 6.08 8.41 -8.61
N MET A 14 6.53 7.48 -7.77
CA MET A 14 7.77 6.73 -8.01
C MET A 14 7.53 5.56 -8.97
N ASN A 15 8.60 5.10 -9.63
CA ASN A 15 8.55 3.90 -10.45
C ASN A 15 8.46 2.63 -9.57
N GLN A 16 8.22 1.48 -10.21
CA GLN A 16 8.10 0.20 -9.50
C GLN A 16 9.39 -0.20 -8.76
N GLU A 17 10.56 0.00 -9.36
CA GLU A 17 11.86 -0.46 -8.84
C GLU A 17 12.22 0.25 -7.52
N ASP A 18 12.07 1.57 -7.47
CA ASP A 18 12.35 2.37 -6.27
C ASP A 18 11.38 2.03 -5.13
N ILE A 19 10.11 1.78 -5.48
CA ILE A 19 9.11 1.35 -4.50
C ILE A 19 9.45 -0.03 -3.96
N ASP A 20 9.85 -0.97 -4.81
CA ASP A 20 10.22 -2.32 -4.38
C ASP A 20 11.43 -2.26 -3.44
N LEU A 21 12.44 -1.45 -3.75
CA LEU A 21 13.58 -1.20 -2.87
C LEU A 21 13.14 -0.61 -1.51
N LEU A 22 12.21 0.35 -1.51
CA LEU A 22 11.68 0.91 -0.27
C LEU A 22 10.90 -0.13 0.54
N LEU A 23 10.15 -1.01 -0.12
CA LEU A 23 9.41 -2.10 0.52
C LEU A 23 10.33 -3.15 1.15
N GLU A 24 11.55 -3.36 0.63
CA GLU A 24 12.55 -4.23 1.28
C GLU A 24 12.98 -3.72 2.66
N SER A 25 12.96 -2.40 2.87
CA SER A 25 13.26 -1.80 4.18
C SER A 25 12.13 -1.97 5.20
N PHE A 26 10.93 -2.40 4.77
CA PHE A 26 9.77 -2.52 5.64
C PHE A 26 9.75 -3.84 6.41
N LYS A 27 8.96 -3.89 7.48
CA LYS A 27 8.66 -5.15 8.17
C LYS A 27 8.04 -6.14 7.21
N ILE A 28 8.38 -7.43 7.35
CA ILE A 28 7.77 -8.53 6.58
C ILE A 28 6.24 -8.35 6.56
N PHE A 29 5.68 -8.27 5.36
CA PHE A 29 4.27 -7.97 5.15
C PHE A 29 3.63 -8.90 4.14
N LYS A 30 2.29 -8.87 4.11
CA LYS A 30 1.47 -9.50 3.08
C LYS A 30 0.40 -8.55 2.56
N ILE A 31 -0.05 -8.77 1.34
CA ILE A 31 -1.21 -8.07 0.76
C ILE A 31 -2.47 -8.64 1.44
N ALA A 32 -3.12 -7.81 2.26
CA ALA A 32 -4.35 -8.17 2.96
C ALA A 32 -5.60 -7.89 2.13
N LYS A 33 -5.53 -6.93 1.20
CA LYS A 33 -6.60 -6.59 0.27
C LYS A 33 -6.01 -6.03 -1.02
N SER A 34 -6.60 -6.35 -2.16
CA SER A 34 -6.28 -5.77 -3.46
C SER A 34 -7.58 -5.44 -4.17
N ASP A 35 -7.84 -4.15 -4.38
CA ASP A 35 -9.04 -3.65 -5.06
C ASP A 35 -8.65 -2.84 -6.30
N HIS A 36 -9.57 -2.74 -7.25
CA HIS A 36 -9.51 -1.77 -8.34
C HIS A 36 -10.43 -0.61 -8.00
N VAL A 37 -9.92 0.62 -8.03
CA VAL A 37 -10.70 1.84 -7.74
C VAL A 37 -10.38 2.89 -8.80
N PRO A 38 -11.26 3.88 -9.04
CA PRO A 38 -10.98 4.94 -10.00
C PRO A 38 -9.63 5.61 -9.73
N CYS A 39 -8.87 5.89 -10.79
CA CYS A 39 -7.55 6.48 -10.67
C CYS A 39 -7.63 7.89 -10.09
N THR A 40 -6.78 8.17 -9.11
CA THR A 40 -6.64 9.50 -8.48
C THR A 40 -5.18 9.94 -8.38
N ILE A 41 -4.24 9.21 -8.99
CA ILE A 41 -2.78 9.44 -8.80
C ILE A 41 -2.08 9.95 -10.07
N CYS A 42 -2.61 9.66 -11.26
CA CYS A 42 -2.03 10.14 -12.51
C CYS A 42 -2.89 11.24 -13.15
N THR A 43 -2.35 11.93 -14.14
CA THR A 43 -3.01 13.05 -14.84
C THR A 43 -3.72 12.62 -16.13
N ASN A 44 -3.86 11.32 -16.40
CA ASN A 44 -4.53 10.84 -17.60
C ASN A 44 -6.01 11.25 -17.60
N ALA A 45 -6.43 11.92 -18.67
CA ALA A 45 -7.81 12.38 -18.84
C ALA A 45 -8.81 11.23 -19.07
N VAL A 46 -8.35 10.07 -19.53
CA VAL A 46 -9.21 8.91 -19.78
C VAL A 46 -9.52 8.21 -18.45
N PRO A 47 -10.80 7.98 -18.10
CA PRO A 47 -11.16 7.21 -16.91
C PRO A 47 -10.55 5.82 -16.95
N HIS A 48 -9.84 5.47 -15.89
CA HIS A 48 -9.24 4.15 -15.68
C HIS A 48 -9.09 3.91 -14.18
N ASN A 49 -8.63 2.71 -13.83
CA ASN A 49 -8.49 2.31 -12.44
C ASN A 49 -7.03 2.40 -11.97
N ILE A 50 -6.88 2.47 -10.65
CA ILE A 50 -5.67 2.14 -9.93
C ILE A 50 -5.89 0.83 -9.18
N LYS A 51 -4.82 0.05 -9.07
CA LYS A 51 -4.74 -1.10 -8.18
C LYS A 51 -4.36 -0.63 -6.79
N LYS A 52 -5.31 -0.68 -5.85
CA LYS A 52 -5.12 -0.34 -4.45
C LYS A 52 -4.84 -1.60 -3.64
N ARG A 53 -3.63 -1.73 -3.10
CA ARG A 53 -3.23 -2.83 -2.21
C ARG A 53 -3.08 -2.34 -0.78
N LEU A 54 -3.70 -3.03 0.17
CA LEU A 54 -3.48 -2.81 1.60
C LEU A 54 -2.54 -3.88 2.14
N LEU A 55 -1.48 -3.43 2.81
CA LEU A 55 -0.44 -4.27 3.40
C LEU A 55 -0.69 -4.43 4.89
N ARG A 56 -0.34 -5.60 5.44
CA ARG A 56 -0.35 -5.87 6.89
C ARG A 56 0.88 -6.68 7.29
N CYS A 57 1.31 -6.54 8.55
CA CYS A 57 2.47 -7.31 9.02
C CYS A 57 2.19 -8.80 8.94
N ALA A 58 3.21 -9.54 8.51
CA ALA A 58 3.30 -10.98 8.52
C ALA A 58 4.50 -11.49 9.34
N CYS A 59 5.22 -10.56 10.00
CA CYS A 59 6.32 -10.80 10.92
C CYS A 59 5.97 -11.73 12.10
N SER A 60 6.81 -12.74 12.35
CA SER A 60 6.67 -13.70 13.46
C SER A 60 6.79 -13.04 14.83
N GLU A 61 7.67 -12.06 14.94
CA GLU A 61 8.03 -11.39 16.18
C GLU A 61 6.84 -10.57 16.70
N CYS A 62 6.14 -9.84 15.83
CA CYS A 62 4.93 -9.12 16.26
C CYS A 62 3.77 -10.08 16.57
N LYS A 63 3.71 -11.26 15.92
CA LYS A 63 2.73 -12.28 16.26
C LYS A 63 2.98 -12.86 17.66
N ALA A 64 4.25 -13.07 18.02
CA ALA A 64 4.64 -13.53 19.34
C ALA A 64 4.44 -12.46 20.42
N ALA A 65 4.81 -11.20 20.14
CA ALA A 65 4.67 -10.09 21.07
C ALA A 65 3.20 -9.72 21.37
N MET A 66 2.27 -10.01 20.45
CA MET A 66 0.85 -9.71 20.59
C MET A 66 -0.01 -10.93 20.25
N PRO A 67 -0.09 -11.94 21.13
CA PRO A 67 -0.77 -13.21 20.83
C PRO A 67 -2.29 -13.05 20.61
N TYR A 68 -2.90 -12.04 21.22
CA TYR A 68 -4.34 -11.78 21.16
C TYR A 68 -4.72 -10.58 20.27
N ALA A 69 -3.74 -9.90 19.68
CA ALA A 69 -3.97 -8.71 18.86
C ALA A 69 -3.22 -8.80 17.53
N ARG A 70 -3.65 -8.00 16.55
CA ARG A 70 -2.93 -7.88 15.28
C ARG A 70 -1.95 -6.73 15.37
N CYS A 71 -0.80 -6.87 14.72
CA CYS A 71 0.10 -5.74 14.50
C CYS A 71 -0.65 -4.56 13.88
N GLU A 72 -0.48 -3.39 14.50
CA GLU A 72 -1.13 -2.15 14.05
C GLU A 72 -0.50 -1.61 12.76
N TRP A 73 0.72 -2.04 12.44
CA TRP A 73 1.41 -1.67 11.21
C TRP A 73 0.58 -2.05 9.99
N ARG A 74 0.39 -1.07 9.12
CA ARG A 74 -0.35 -1.17 7.86
C ARG A 74 0.37 -0.32 6.83
N GLY A 75 0.35 -0.77 5.59
CA GLY A 75 0.77 0.02 4.44
C GLY A 75 -0.33 0.07 3.39
N LYS A 76 -0.21 1.00 2.45
CA LYS A 76 -1.10 1.10 1.29
C LYS A 76 -0.27 1.46 0.07
N LEU A 77 -0.42 0.66 -0.98
CA LEU A 77 0.18 0.89 -2.28
C LEU A 77 -0.92 1.22 -3.30
N LEU A 78 -0.72 2.29 -4.06
CA LEU A 78 -1.58 2.68 -5.18
C LEU A 78 -0.75 2.61 -6.46
N LYS A 79 -1.12 1.71 -7.38
CA LYS A 79 -0.47 1.59 -8.69
C LYS A 79 -1.45 1.95 -9.79
N CYS A 80 -1.09 2.86 -10.68
CA CYS A 80 -1.87 3.15 -11.88
C CYS A 80 -1.82 1.96 -12.84
N GLU A 81 -2.94 1.65 -13.50
CA GLU A 81 -3.00 0.51 -14.43
C GLU A 81 -2.64 0.88 -15.87
N GLN A 82 -2.63 2.18 -16.19
CA GLN A 82 -2.38 2.69 -17.54
C GLN A 82 -1.04 3.41 -17.67
N GLN A 83 -0.48 3.84 -16.54
CA GLN A 83 0.82 4.50 -16.45
C GLN A 83 1.59 3.85 -15.29
N ASP A 84 2.88 4.13 -15.15
CA ASP A 84 3.69 3.54 -14.07
C ASP A 84 3.95 4.42 -12.82
N PRO A 85 3.17 5.47 -12.46
CA PRO A 85 3.32 6.07 -11.15
C PRO A 85 2.75 5.15 -10.06
N LEU A 86 3.53 4.99 -9.00
CA LEU A 86 3.13 4.36 -7.76
C LEU A 86 3.24 5.33 -6.57
N ASP A 87 2.20 5.31 -5.73
CA ASP A 87 2.23 5.98 -4.43
C ASP A 87 2.26 4.94 -3.30
N LEU A 88 3.14 5.16 -2.32
CA LEU A 88 3.26 4.35 -1.11
C LEU A 88 2.94 5.17 0.14
N PHE A 89 2.19 4.53 1.04
CA PHE A 89 1.75 5.07 2.32
C PHE A 89 1.91 4.03 3.43
#